data_AF-A0A2W6C9W4-F1
#
_entry.id   AF-A0A2W6C9W4-F1
#
_cell.length_a   1.000
_cell.length_b   1.000
_cell.length_c   1.000
_cell.angle_alpha   90.00
_cell.angle_beta   90.00
_cell.angle_gamma   90.00
#
_symmetry.space_group_name_H-M   'P 1'
#
loop_
_entity.id
_entity.type
_entity.pdbx_description
1 polymer ?
#
loop_
_entity_poly.entity_id
_entity_poly.type
_entity_poly.pdbx_seq_one_letter_code
_entity_poly.pdbx_strand_id
1 'polypeptide(L)'
;MKFQGHLKSGMPILEDVLGGAAALVEADDGISPRIRLDGVGRHKVSAGGSNPAVMEALAVEPLARLGLPTTAVDDYATELHNPEVTEPQGSGNVPERNYRTIAALAARRGDISKDDIGAFAAERGMPGYSPTQGHLASSLCYLPHAVDRLTTGGANRVMLIAKGSLFLGRMCQLSDGMSVLLERNGLTHEP
;
A
#
# COMPACT_ATOMS: atom_id res chain seq x y z
N MET A 1 -8.46 21.21 -9.75
CA MET A 1 -9.00 19.83 -9.85
C MET A 1 -8.15 19.04 -10.84
N LYS A 2 -8.01 17.73 -10.64
CA LYS A 2 -7.04 16.87 -11.34
C LYS A 2 -7.26 16.76 -12.87
N PHE A 3 -8.49 16.94 -13.36
CA PHE A 3 -8.78 17.08 -14.79
C PHE A 3 -8.07 18.27 -15.49
N GLN A 4 -7.71 19.34 -14.77
CA GLN A 4 -7.08 20.53 -15.39
C GLN A 4 -5.70 20.22 -15.99
N GLY A 5 -5.01 19.20 -15.48
CA GLY A 5 -3.68 18.76 -15.92
C GLY A 5 -3.80 17.97 -17.21
N HIS A 6 -4.83 17.14 -17.33
CA HIS A 6 -5.19 16.49 -18.59
C HIS A 6 -5.49 17.52 -19.67
N LEU A 7 -6.35 18.51 -19.38
CA LEU A 7 -6.69 19.58 -20.33
C LEU A 7 -5.46 20.37 -20.79
N LYS A 8 -4.55 20.74 -19.87
CA LYS A 8 -3.30 21.44 -20.19
C LYS A 8 -2.34 20.59 -21.03
N SER A 9 -2.41 19.27 -20.92
CA SER A 9 -1.51 18.32 -21.58
C SER A 9 -2.14 17.68 -22.83
N GLY A 10 -3.33 18.11 -23.25
CA GLY A 10 -4.04 17.53 -24.39
C GLY A 10 -4.46 16.07 -24.19
N MET A 11 -4.63 15.62 -22.94
CA MET A 11 -5.04 14.26 -22.60
C MET A 11 -6.56 14.17 -22.37
N PRO A 12 -7.18 13.00 -22.62
CA PRO A 12 -8.55 12.75 -22.20
C PRO A 12 -8.68 12.85 -20.67
N ILE A 13 -9.86 13.26 -20.19
CA ILE A 13 -10.17 13.27 -18.76
C ILE A 13 -10.43 11.83 -18.32
N LEU A 14 -9.60 11.31 -17.42
CA LEU A 14 -9.67 9.92 -16.94
C LEU A 14 -10.42 9.76 -15.61
N GLU A 15 -10.91 10.86 -15.03
CA GLU A 15 -11.41 10.90 -13.65
C GLU A 15 -12.94 10.95 -13.51
N ASP A 16 -13.68 10.81 -14.61
CA ASP A 16 -15.14 10.70 -14.58
C ASP A 16 -15.57 9.24 -14.38
N VAL A 17 -15.37 8.75 -13.15
CA VAL A 17 -15.61 7.35 -12.78
C VAL A 17 -16.27 7.22 -11.41
N LEU A 18 -17.18 6.25 -11.29
CA LEU A 18 -17.77 5.85 -10.02
C LEU A 18 -17.22 4.48 -9.62
N GLY A 19 -16.63 4.40 -8.43
CA GLY A 19 -16.12 3.16 -7.86
C GLY A 19 -16.80 2.84 -6.54
N GLY A 20 -16.96 1.56 -6.26
CA GLY A 20 -17.43 1.04 -4.98
C GLY A 20 -16.63 -0.21 -4.62
N ALA A 21 -16.38 -0.42 -3.33
CA ALA A 21 -15.79 -1.64 -2.82
C ALA A 21 -16.51 -2.06 -1.54
N ALA A 22 -16.58 -3.38 -1.34
CA ALA A 22 -17.05 -3.98 -0.11
C ALA A 22 -16.11 -5.12 0.25
N ALA A 23 -15.88 -5.31 1.55
CA ALA A 23 -15.15 -6.45 2.09
C ALA A 23 -16.05 -7.09 3.14
N LEU A 24 -16.26 -8.40 3.02
CA LEU A 24 -16.92 -9.21 4.05
C LEU A 24 -15.83 -9.87 4.90
N VAL A 25 -15.92 -9.66 6.21
CA VAL A 25 -14.99 -10.26 7.18
C VAL A 25 -15.81 -11.16 8.10
N GLU A 26 -15.48 -12.44 8.10
CA GLU A 26 -16.16 -13.47 8.89
C GLU A 26 -15.17 -14.23 9.78
N ALA A 27 -15.66 -15.23 10.50
CA ALA A 27 -14.80 -16.17 11.20
C ALA A 27 -13.92 -16.94 10.20
N ASP A 28 -12.78 -17.44 10.67
CA ASP A 28 -11.86 -18.23 9.87
C ASP A 28 -12.53 -19.50 9.33
N ASP A 29 -12.66 -19.57 8.01
CA ASP A 29 -13.29 -20.64 7.24
C ASP A 29 -12.29 -21.72 6.79
N GLY A 30 -11.00 -21.55 7.11
CA GLY A 30 -9.91 -22.43 6.68
C GLY A 30 -9.51 -22.27 5.20
N ILE A 31 -10.10 -21.34 4.45
CA ILE A 31 -9.89 -21.16 3.01
C ILE A 31 -9.48 -19.71 2.70
N SER A 32 -10.25 -18.74 3.17
CA SER A 32 -10.07 -17.32 2.92
C SER A 32 -8.82 -16.78 3.63
N PRO A 33 -8.19 -15.71 3.10
CA PRO A 33 -7.02 -15.12 3.74
C PRO A 33 -7.35 -14.56 5.12
N ARG A 34 -6.42 -14.72 6.05
CA ARG A 34 -6.56 -14.26 7.44
C ARG A 34 -6.01 -12.86 7.60
N ILE A 35 -6.71 -12.01 8.35
CA ILE A 35 -6.21 -10.70 8.76
C ILE A 35 -5.40 -10.86 10.05
N ARG A 36 -4.11 -10.50 10.01
CA ARG A 36 -3.21 -10.57 11.17
C ARG A 36 -3.38 -9.38 12.10
N LEU A 37 -4.09 -9.58 13.20
CA LEU A 37 -4.38 -8.53 14.19
C LEU A 37 -3.18 -8.19 15.10
N ASP A 38 -2.23 -9.12 15.24
CA ASP A 38 -0.94 -8.95 15.91
C ASP A 38 0.07 -8.12 15.09
N GLY A 39 -0.15 -8.02 13.78
CA GLY A 39 0.68 -7.30 12.80
C GLY A 39 0.12 -5.96 12.33
N VAL A 40 -0.71 -5.26 13.12
CA VAL A 40 -1.35 -4.00 12.67
C VAL A 40 -0.39 -2.82 12.76
N GLY A 41 -0.07 -2.18 11.63
CA GLY A 41 0.69 -0.93 11.62
C GLY A 41 -0.17 0.27 11.93
N ARG A 42 0.41 1.23 12.64
CA ARG A 42 -0.31 2.44 13.07
C ARG A 42 0.63 3.63 13.12
N HIS A 43 0.37 4.59 12.24
CA HIS A 43 0.88 5.94 12.39
C HIS A 43 -0.15 6.76 13.16
N LYS A 44 0.20 7.15 14.39
CA LYS A 44 -0.68 7.98 15.22
C LYS A 44 -0.72 9.43 14.71
N VAL A 45 -1.87 10.07 14.87
CA VAL A 45 -2.00 11.52 14.65
C VAL A 45 -0.92 12.26 15.45
N SER A 46 -0.29 13.26 14.84
CA SER A 46 0.77 14.09 15.44
C SER A 46 2.13 13.42 15.67
N ALA A 47 2.39 12.22 15.13
CA ALA A 47 3.70 11.56 15.25
C ALA A 47 4.81 12.12 14.31
N GLY A 48 4.59 13.29 13.70
CA GLY A 48 5.40 13.80 12.59
C GLY A 48 4.99 13.17 11.24
N GLY A 49 5.36 13.78 10.11
CA GLY A 49 4.74 13.44 8.81
C GLY A 49 5.67 13.19 7.64
N SER A 50 6.95 12.88 7.88
CA SER A 50 7.84 12.51 6.77
C SER A 50 7.42 11.17 6.16
N ASN A 51 7.43 11.07 4.83
CA ASN A 51 7.02 9.83 4.14
C ASN A 51 7.81 8.58 4.61
N PRO A 52 9.14 8.64 4.86
CA PRO A 52 9.87 7.50 5.42
C PRO A 52 9.40 7.10 6.82
N ALA A 53 9.11 8.06 7.71
CA ALA A 53 8.60 7.74 9.05
C ALA A 53 7.22 7.09 9.00
N VAL A 54 6.36 7.57 8.10
CA VAL A 54 5.05 6.95 7.85
C VAL A 54 5.21 5.51 7.37
N MET A 55 6.09 5.28 6.39
CA MET A 55 6.33 3.94 5.85
C MET A 55 7.02 3.02 6.87
N GLU A 56 7.87 3.54 7.75
CA GLU A 56 8.44 2.74 8.84
C GLU A 56 7.33 2.19 9.74
N ALA A 57 6.44 3.06 10.21
CA ALA A 57 5.35 2.70 11.12
C ALA A 57 4.31 1.75 10.49
N LEU A 58 4.11 1.86 9.18
CA LEU A 58 3.09 1.09 8.46
C LEU A 58 3.63 -0.17 7.76
N ALA A 59 4.86 -0.18 7.29
CA ALA A 59 5.41 -1.30 6.50
C ALA A 59 6.47 -2.11 7.26
N VAL A 60 7.22 -1.50 8.19
CA VAL A 60 8.41 -2.13 8.79
C VAL A 60 8.16 -2.56 10.23
N GLU A 61 7.70 -1.64 11.08
CA GLU A 61 7.43 -1.93 12.50
C GLU A 61 6.46 -3.11 12.72
N PRO A 62 5.39 -3.28 11.91
CA PRO A 62 4.47 -4.40 12.10
C PRO A 62 5.13 -5.75 11.79
N LEU A 63 5.96 -5.81 10.74
CA LEU A 63 6.72 -7.01 10.41
C LEU A 63 7.81 -7.30 11.46
N ALA A 64 8.45 -6.25 11.99
CA ALA A 64 9.42 -6.39 13.08
C ALA A 64 8.79 -7.06 14.32
N ARG A 65 7.57 -6.66 14.70
CA ARG A 65 6.84 -7.29 15.82
C ARG A 65 6.51 -8.77 15.58
N LEU A 66 6.30 -9.14 14.33
CA LEU A 66 6.05 -10.53 13.92
C LEU A 66 7.33 -11.33 13.68
N GLY A 67 8.52 -10.73 13.84
CA GLY A 67 9.80 -11.38 13.51
C GLY A 67 10.00 -11.62 12.02
N LEU A 68 9.21 -10.98 11.15
CA LEU A 68 9.27 -11.17 9.70
C LEU A 68 10.21 -10.13 9.04
N PRO A 69 11.02 -10.54 8.05
CA PRO A 69 11.69 -9.59 7.17
C PRO A 69 10.69 -8.97 6.19
N THR A 70 11.00 -7.79 5.66
CA THR A 70 10.21 -7.14 4.61
C THR A 70 10.09 -7.98 3.34
N THR A 71 11.07 -8.85 3.06
CA THR A 71 11.03 -9.79 1.93
C THR A 71 10.02 -10.92 2.10
N ALA A 72 9.47 -11.14 3.30
CA ALA A 72 8.43 -12.13 3.53
C ALA A 72 7.03 -11.69 3.07
N VAL A 73 6.86 -10.41 2.68
CA VAL A 73 5.63 -9.89 2.08
C VAL A 73 5.76 -9.96 0.57
N ASP A 74 4.82 -10.62 -0.09
CA ASP A 74 4.83 -10.79 -1.54
C ASP A 74 4.37 -9.51 -2.24
N ASP A 75 3.28 -8.91 -1.76
CA ASP A 75 2.73 -7.70 -2.35
C ASP A 75 2.51 -6.61 -1.29
N TYR A 76 3.04 -5.41 -1.55
CA TYR A 76 2.72 -4.21 -0.78
C TYR A 76 1.67 -3.38 -1.52
N ALA A 77 0.41 -3.44 -1.10
CA ALA A 77 -0.61 -2.57 -1.66
C ALA A 77 -0.59 -1.22 -0.93
N THR A 78 -0.18 -0.16 -1.62
CA THR A 78 -0.13 1.21 -1.08
C THR A 78 -1.27 2.06 -1.63
N GLU A 79 -1.11 3.38 -1.69
CA GLU A 79 -2.00 4.26 -2.45
C GLU A 79 -1.77 4.03 -3.95
N LEU A 80 -2.75 3.42 -4.63
CA LEU A 80 -2.63 2.97 -6.01
C LEU A 80 -3.08 4.04 -7.02
N HIS A 81 -2.74 5.31 -6.78
CA HIS A 81 -3.11 6.40 -7.67
C HIS A 81 -2.58 6.16 -9.09
N ASN A 82 -3.45 6.21 -10.11
CA ASN A 82 -3.03 6.12 -11.50
C ASN A 82 -2.05 7.26 -11.86
N PRO A 83 -0.79 6.95 -12.25
CA PRO A 83 0.20 7.94 -12.68
C PRO A 83 -0.28 8.82 -13.85
N GLU A 84 -1.08 8.27 -14.78
CA GLU A 84 -1.66 9.02 -15.89
C GLU A 84 -2.59 10.16 -15.42
N VAL A 85 -3.05 10.11 -14.17
CA VAL A 85 -3.84 11.16 -13.51
C VAL A 85 -2.96 12.08 -12.67
N THR A 86 -1.96 11.53 -11.97
CA THR A 86 -1.16 12.30 -11.01
C THR A 86 0.00 13.06 -11.65
N GLU A 87 0.63 12.53 -12.70
CA GLU A 87 1.78 13.13 -13.36
C GLU A 87 1.46 14.41 -14.14
N PRO A 88 0.37 14.49 -14.95
CA PRO A 88 -0.01 15.75 -15.63
C PRO A 88 -0.31 16.91 -14.66
N GLN A 89 -0.49 16.59 -13.38
CA GLN A 89 -0.75 17.53 -12.30
C GLN A 89 0.46 17.77 -11.39
N GLY A 90 1.64 17.28 -11.79
CA GLY A 90 2.89 17.47 -11.04
C GLY A 90 2.96 16.72 -9.71
N SER A 91 2.07 15.74 -9.47
CA SER A 91 2.12 14.93 -8.25
C SER A 91 3.03 13.70 -8.36
N GLY A 92 3.48 13.38 -9.58
CA GLY A 92 4.38 12.26 -9.89
C GLY A 92 3.72 10.89 -9.76
N ASN A 93 4.53 9.84 -9.87
CA ASN A 93 4.13 8.46 -9.63
C ASN A 93 4.13 8.13 -8.12
N VAL A 94 2.94 8.16 -7.50
CA VAL A 94 2.78 7.97 -6.05
C VAL A 94 3.10 6.53 -5.61
N PRO A 95 2.57 5.46 -6.25
CA PRO A 95 2.92 4.09 -5.92
C PRO A 95 4.43 3.83 -5.99
N GLU A 96 5.08 4.20 -7.09
CA GLU A 96 6.52 3.97 -7.28
C GLU A 96 7.36 4.62 -6.16
N ARG A 97 7.05 5.87 -5.80
CA ARG A 97 7.71 6.55 -4.69
C ARG A 97 7.53 5.81 -3.36
N ASN A 98 6.33 5.26 -3.12
CA ASN A 98 6.07 4.48 -1.91
C ASN A 98 6.90 3.19 -1.91
N TYR A 99 6.96 2.43 -3.01
CA TYR A 99 7.75 1.20 -3.08
C TYR A 99 9.25 1.45 -2.93
N ARG A 100 9.79 2.49 -3.59
CA ARG A 100 11.20 2.88 -3.39
C ARG A 100 11.48 3.26 -1.94
N THR A 101 10.51 3.89 -1.26
CA THR A 101 10.65 4.21 0.17
C THR A 101 10.69 2.94 1.01
N ILE A 102 9.76 2.00 0.80
CA ILE A 102 9.73 0.71 1.53
C ILE A 102 11.02 -0.07 1.28
N ALA A 103 11.49 -0.15 0.03
CA ALA A 103 12.72 -0.81 -0.34
C ALA A 103 13.96 -0.17 0.31
N ALA A 104 14.02 1.17 0.37
CA ALA A 104 15.10 1.85 1.07
C ALA A 104 15.11 1.56 2.58
N LEU A 105 13.93 1.43 3.21
CA LEU A 105 13.81 1.02 4.61
C LEU A 105 14.21 -0.45 4.82
N ALA A 106 13.83 -1.34 3.90
CA ALA A 106 14.26 -2.74 3.88
C ALA A 106 15.79 -2.85 3.80
N ALA A 107 16.42 -2.10 2.90
CA ALA A 107 17.89 -2.05 2.78
C ALA A 107 18.56 -1.48 4.04
N ARG A 108 17.95 -0.45 4.67
CA ARG A 108 18.44 0.11 5.94
C ARG A 108 18.39 -0.90 7.08
N ARG A 109 17.36 -1.75 7.11
CA ARG A 109 17.19 -2.83 8.09
C ARG A 109 18.11 -4.03 7.83
N GLY A 110 18.62 -4.17 6.60
CA GLY A 110 19.46 -5.29 6.20
C GLY A 110 18.68 -6.48 5.63
N ASP A 111 17.39 -6.30 5.31
CA ASP A 111 16.57 -7.35 4.70
C ASP A 111 16.93 -7.57 3.21
N ILE A 112 17.51 -6.55 2.56
CA ILE A 112 18.01 -6.56 1.17
C ILE A 112 19.30 -5.73 1.03
N SER A 113 20.02 -5.85 -0.09
CA SER A 113 21.10 -4.92 -0.45
C SER A 113 20.54 -3.56 -0.92
N LYS A 114 21.36 -2.50 -0.87
CA LYS A 114 21.04 -1.22 -1.50
C LYS A 114 20.88 -1.33 -3.02
N ASP A 115 21.61 -2.26 -3.64
CA ASP A 115 21.55 -2.49 -5.09
C ASP A 115 20.23 -3.16 -5.50
N ASP A 116 19.55 -3.83 -4.56
CA ASP A 116 18.28 -4.55 -4.80
C ASP A 116 17.05 -3.66 -4.68
N ILE A 117 17.20 -2.36 -4.35
CA ILE A 117 16.07 -1.44 -4.13
C ILE A 117 15.14 -1.39 -5.34
N GLY A 118 15.70 -1.36 -6.55
CA GLY A 118 14.92 -1.35 -7.79
C GLY A 118 14.16 -2.65 -8.02
N ALA A 119 14.82 -3.79 -7.83
CA ALA A 119 14.22 -5.11 -7.98
C ALA A 119 13.09 -5.33 -6.97
N PHE A 120 13.33 -5.02 -5.70
CA PHE A 120 12.31 -5.11 -4.64
C PHE A 120 11.06 -4.29 -5.00
N ALA A 121 11.24 -3.05 -5.45
CA ALA A 121 10.13 -2.17 -5.80
C ALA A 121 9.34 -2.69 -7.02
N ALA A 122 10.00 -3.35 -7.97
CA ALA A 122 9.37 -3.93 -9.15
C ALA A 122 8.66 -5.27 -8.83
N GLU A 123 9.27 -6.12 -8.01
CA GLU A 123 8.76 -7.46 -7.69
C GLU A 123 7.62 -7.44 -6.68
N ARG A 124 7.70 -6.55 -5.68
CA ARG A 124 6.75 -6.48 -4.56
C ARG A 124 5.79 -5.31 -4.63
N GLY A 125 6.04 -4.39 -5.56
CA GLY A 125 5.17 -3.27 -5.90
C GLY A 125 4.21 -3.61 -7.04
N MET A 126 3.36 -2.66 -7.39
CA MET A 126 2.44 -2.76 -8.52
C MET A 126 2.12 -1.36 -9.08
N PRO A 127 1.84 -1.23 -10.38
CA PRO A 127 1.45 0.06 -10.95
C PRO A 127 0.19 0.61 -10.26
N GLY A 128 0.09 1.94 -10.20
CA GLY A 128 -1.15 2.59 -9.79
C GLY A 128 -2.17 2.55 -10.92
N TYR A 129 -3.42 2.25 -10.60
CA TYR A 129 -4.53 2.17 -11.56
C TYR A 129 -5.81 2.79 -11.01
N SER A 130 -5.84 3.13 -9.72
CA SER A 130 -7.03 3.66 -9.06
C SER A 130 -7.22 5.15 -9.37
N PRO A 131 -8.45 5.59 -9.67
CA PRO A 131 -8.75 7.01 -9.84
C PRO A 131 -8.51 7.77 -8.54
N THR A 132 -8.14 9.06 -8.66
CA THR A 132 -7.78 9.86 -7.47
C THR A 132 -8.98 10.49 -6.74
N GLN A 133 -10.18 10.37 -7.31
CA GLN A 133 -11.41 10.90 -6.71
C GLN A 133 -12.12 9.83 -5.86
N GLY A 134 -12.54 10.19 -4.64
CA GLY A 134 -13.51 9.38 -3.87
C GLY A 134 -12.98 8.42 -2.79
N HIS A 135 -11.77 8.60 -2.26
CA HIS A 135 -11.19 7.81 -1.15
C HIS A 135 -10.87 6.32 -1.44
N LEU A 136 -11.32 5.77 -2.57
CA LEU A 136 -10.98 4.42 -3.03
C LEU A 136 -9.59 4.31 -3.65
N ALA A 137 -8.79 5.37 -3.69
CA ALA A 137 -7.40 5.34 -4.14
C ALA A 137 -6.44 4.67 -3.12
N SER A 138 -7.00 3.92 -2.16
CA SER A 138 -6.29 3.19 -1.11
C SER A 138 -5.93 1.78 -1.53
N SER A 139 -5.18 1.08 -0.68
CA SER A 139 -4.84 -0.34 -0.83
C SER A 139 -6.06 -1.26 -0.99
N LEU A 140 -7.27 -0.79 -0.65
CA LEU A 140 -8.51 -1.55 -0.79
C LEU A 140 -8.81 -1.95 -2.25
N CYS A 141 -8.39 -1.15 -3.23
CA CYS A 141 -8.53 -1.50 -4.66
C CYS A 141 -7.78 -2.77 -5.06
N TYR A 142 -6.79 -3.17 -4.26
CA TYR A 142 -6.03 -4.40 -4.50
C TYR A 142 -6.64 -5.62 -3.80
N LEU A 143 -7.61 -5.44 -2.89
CA LEU A 143 -8.12 -6.52 -2.07
C LEU A 143 -8.64 -7.72 -2.89
N PRO A 144 -9.39 -7.57 -4.00
CA PRO A 144 -9.79 -8.71 -4.83
C PRO A 144 -8.59 -9.49 -5.37
N HIS A 145 -7.57 -8.78 -5.88
CA HIS A 145 -6.33 -9.40 -6.36
C HIS A 145 -5.54 -10.08 -5.25
N ALA A 146 -5.52 -9.50 -4.05
CA ALA A 146 -4.89 -10.10 -2.88
C ALA A 146 -5.59 -11.41 -2.48
N VAL A 147 -6.94 -11.44 -2.50
CA VAL A 147 -7.71 -12.65 -2.24
C VAL A 147 -7.39 -13.74 -3.26
N ASP A 148 -7.38 -13.41 -4.55
CA ASP A 148 -7.02 -14.38 -5.60
C ASP A 148 -5.60 -14.92 -5.39
N ARG A 149 -4.62 -14.03 -5.13
CA ARG A 149 -3.22 -14.42 -4.93
C ARG A 149 -2.96 -15.25 -3.68
N LEU A 150 -3.71 -15.02 -2.61
CA LEU A 150 -3.58 -15.71 -1.32
C LEU A 150 -4.41 -16.99 -1.21
N THR A 151 -5.38 -17.20 -2.10
CA THR A 151 -6.18 -18.43 -2.15
C THR A 151 -5.68 -19.36 -3.23
N THR A 152 -5.67 -18.92 -4.49
CA THR A 152 -5.37 -19.75 -5.67
C THR A 152 -4.02 -19.43 -6.30
N GLY A 153 -3.50 -18.21 -6.11
CA GLY A 153 -2.20 -17.80 -6.62
C GLY A 153 -1.01 -18.29 -5.77
N GLY A 154 0.17 -17.70 -6.00
CA GLY A 154 1.42 -18.10 -5.34
C GLY A 154 1.84 -17.25 -4.13
N ALA A 155 1.06 -16.25 -3.74
CA ALA A 155 1.43 -15.38 -2.62
C ALA A 155 1.11 -16.05 -1.28
N ASN A 156 1.88 -15.72 -0.26
CA ASN A 156 1.65 -16.10 1.14
C ASN A 156 1.22 -14.92 1.99
N ARG A 157 1.70 -13.71 1.68
CA ARG A 157 1.46 -12.51 2.47
C ARG A 157 1.28 -11.28 1.61
N VAL A 158 0.21 -10.52 1.87
CA VAL A 158 -0.04 -9.22 1.25
C VAL A 158 -0.22 -8.18 2.34
N MET A 159 0.50 -7.07 2.26
CA MET A 159 0.34 -5.97 3.20
C MET A 159 -0.50 -4.85 2.56
N LEU A 160 -1.61 -4.51 3.20
CA LEU A 160 -2.44 -3.38 2.82
C LEU A 160 -2.04 -2.16 3.64
N ILE A 161 -1.63 -1.07 2.98
CA ILE A 161 -1.18 0.16 3.62
C ILE A 161 -2.11 1.31 3.22
N ALA A 162 -2.78 1.89 4.21
CA ALA A 162 -3.62 3.06 4.06
C ALA A 162 -3.02 4.25 4.83
N LYS A 163 -2.77 5.35 4.12
CA LYS A 163 -2.38 6.63 4.74
C LYS A 163 -3.61 7.55 4.85
N GLY A 164 -3.55 8.44 5.82
CA GLY A 164 -4.53 9.47 6.05
C GLY A 164 -4.73 10.38 4.84
N SER A 165 -5.87 11.06 4.84
CA SER A 165 -6.23 11.97 3.74
C SER A 165 -5.16 13.04 3.51
N LEU A 166 -4.59 13.08 2.30
CA LEU A 166 -3.68 14.15 1.87
C LEU A 166 -4.35 15.54 1.85
N PHE A 167 -5.68 15.59 1.71
CA PHE A 167 -6.43 16.84 1.79
C PHE A 167 -6.46 17.35 3.23
N LEU A 168 -6.93 16.51 4.16
CA LEU A 168 -7.01 16.88 5.57
C LEU A 168 -5.61 17.12 6.16
N GLY A 169 -4.62 16.30 5.78
CA GLY A 169 -3.25 16.47 6.23
C GLY A 169 -2.62 17.79 5.78
N ARG A 170 -2.99 18.32 4.61
CA ARG A 170 -2.57 19.68 4.20
C ARG A 170 -3.27 20.78 4.98
N MET A 171 -4.52 20.57 5.38
CA MET A 171 -5.27 21.54 6.19
C MET A 171 -4.80 21.58 7.63
N CYS A 172 -4.55 20.41 8.23
CA CYS A 172 -4.25 20.27 9.65
C CYS A 172 -2.75 20.16 9.95
N GLN A 173 -1.91 19.92 8.94
CA GLN A 173 -0.48 19.58 9.10
C GLN A 173 -0.27 18.30 9.95
N LEU A 174 -1.24 17.40 9.91
CA LEU A 174 -1.23 16.13 10.65
C LEU A 174 -1.34 14.96 9.66
N SER A 175 -0.59 13.90 9.93
CA SER A 175 -0.67 12.63 9.22
C SER A 175 -1.01 11.49 10.16
N ASP A 176 -1.74 10.53 9.63
CA ASP A 176 -2.05 9.25 10.26
C ASP A 176 -2.08 8.15 9.19
N GLY A 177 -2.30 6.92 9.63
CA GLY A 177 -2.40 5.78 8.73
C GLY A 177 -2.45 4.47 9.49
N MET A 178 -2.88 3.44 8.79
CA MET A 178 -2.95 2.08 9.28
C MET A 178 -2.54 1.09 8.21
N SER A 179 -2.02 -0.05 8.65
CA SER A 179 -1.79 -1.18 7.77
C SER A 179 -2.22 -2.48 8.42
N VAL A 180 -2.58 -3.43 7.58
CA VAL A 180 -2.90 -4.80 7.97
C VAL A 180 -2.16 -5.76 7.07
N LEU A 181 -1.76 -6.89 7.65
CA LEU A 181 -1.16 -8.00 6.91
C LEU A 181 -2.25 -9.06 6.67
N LEU A 182 -2.46 -9.40 5.41
CA LEU A 182 -3.24 -10.55 4.99
C LEU A 182 -2.31 -11.74 4.82
N GLU A 183 -2.74 -12.91 5.26
CA GLU A 183 -1.96 -14.12 5.20
C GLU A 183 -2.77 -15.28 4.63
N ARG A 184 -2.12 -16.10 3.80
CA ARG A 184 -2.71 -17.31 3.25
C ARG A 184 -3.18 -18.23 4.38
N ASN A 185 -4.37 -18.79 4.23
CA ASN A 185 -4.87 -19.79 5.18
C ASN A 185 -4.01 -21.06 5.15
N GLY A 186 -3.74 -21.65 6.31
CA GLY A 186 -2.89 -22.83 6.43
C GLY A 186 -1.38 -22.57 6.33
N LEU A 187 -0.94 -21.31 6.22
CA LEU A 187 0.48 -20.99 6.31
C LEU A 187 0.99 -21.28 7.73
N THR A 188 1.86 -22.29 7.86
CA THR A 188 2.46 -22.64 9.15
C THR A 188 3.54 -21.64 9.51
N HIS A 189 3.46 -21.09 10.71
CA HIS A 189 4.57 -20.38 11.32
C HIS A 189 5.47 -21.40 11.99
N GLU A 190 6.68 -21.59 11.47
CA GLU A 190 7.72 -22.17 12.31
C GLU A 190 8.04 -21.15 13.43
N PRO A 191 8.04 -21.59 14.70
CA PRO A 191 8.31 -20.73 15.85
C PRO A 191 9.75 -20.20 15.89
#